data_AF-A0A6N9ISL8-F1
#
_entry.id   AF-A0A6N9ISL8-F1
#
_cell.length_a   1.000
_cell.length_b   1.000
_cell.length_c   1.000
_cell.angle_alpha   90.00
_cell.angle_beta   90.00
_cell.angle_gamma   90.00
#
_symmetry.space_group_name_H-M   'P 1'
#
loop_
_entity.id
_entity.type
_entity.pdbx_description
1 polymer ?
#
loop_
_entity_poly.entity_id
_entity_poly.type
_entity_poly.pdbx_seq_one_letter_code
_entity_poly.pdbx_strand_id
1 'polypeptide(L)'
;MEIFKVIINNIVITLDQNNPEIILMGRGLGFKQQSRNNIDENLIEKRFSLSSSDNEESSVSQLLSNISLEYIRVANKILNYAEEIFNTNISDSKIISLSDHIHSALE
;
A
#
# COMPACT_ATOMS: atom_id res chain seq x y z
N MET A 1 -0.01 -13.98 11.16
CA MET A 1 0.68 -13.41 9.99
C MET A 1 1.55 -12.24 10.46
N GLU A 2 2.76 -12.06 9.92
CA GLU A 2 3.76 -11.10 10.43
C GLU A 2 4.07 -10.02 9.38
N ILE A 3 4.18 -8.75 9.81
CA ILE A 3 4.51 -7.65 8.91
C ILE A 3 5.93 -7.81 8.40
N PHE A 4 6.11 -8.03 7.10
CA PHE A 4 7.41 -7.95 6.46
C PHE A 4 7.85 -6.48 6.30
N LYS A 5 6.95 -5.63 5.81
CA LYS A 5 7.25 -4.20 5.57
C LYS A 5 6.00 -3.32 5.69
N VAL A 6 6.14 -2.15 6.30
CA VAL A 6 5.12 -1.10 6.28
C VAL A 6 5.37 -0.16 5.10
N ILE A 7 4.35 0.10 4.30
CA ILE A 7 4.43 1.01 3.15
C ILE A 7 3.87 2.37 3.52
N ILE A 8 2.61 2.40 3.96
CA ILE A 8 1.90 3.57 4.50
C ILE A 8 0.94 3.12 5.61
N ASN A 9 0.23 4.06 6.23
CA ASN A 9 -0.66 3.80 7.37
C ASN A 9 -1.72 2.73 7.09
N ASN A 10 -2.16 2.56 5.84
CA ASN A 10 -3.19 1.59 5.49
C ASN A 10 -2.68 0.43 4.62
N ILE A 11 -1.37 0.33 4.36
CA ILE A 11 -0.80 -0.71 3.46
C ILE A 11 0.45 -1.31 4.09
N VAL A 12 0.45 -2.64 4.22
CA VAL A 12 1.59 -3.44 4.67
C VAL A 12 1.84 -4.61 3.73
N ILE A 13 3.06 -5.14 3.76
CA ILE A 13 3.46 -6.35 3.04
C ILE A 13 3.73 -7.44 4.07
N THR A 14 3.27 -8.65 3.79
CA THR A 14 3.57 -9.89 4.51
C THR A 14 4.11 -10.93 3.54
N LEU A 15 4.72 -11.99 4.08
CA LEU A 15 5.10 -13.18 3.32
C LEU A 15 4.12 -14.32 3.68
N ASP A 16 3.67 -15.08 2.69
CA ASP A 16 2.92 -16.32 2.92
C ASP A 16 3.87 -17.52 3.09
N GLN A 17 3.34 -18.65 3.56
CA GLN A 17 4.07 -19.89 3.84
C GLN A 17 4.86 -20.44 2.64
N ASN A 18 4.48 -20.04 1.42
CA ASN A 18 5.14 -20.41 0.16
C ASN A 18 6.06 -19.31 -0.42
N ASN A 19 6.37 -18.26 0.34
CA ASN A 19 7.18 -17.09 -0.07
C ASN A 19 6.63 -16.10 -1.13
N PRO A 20 5.36 -16.07 -1.56
CA PRO A 20 4.89 -14.91 -2.31
C PRO A 20 4.66 -13.71 -1.38
N GLU A 21 5.10 -12.53 -1.81
CA GLU A 21 4.74 -11.28 -1.17
C GLU A 21 3.24 -11.05 -1.30
N ILE A 22 2.58 -10.75 -0.18
CA ILE A 22 1.16 -10.38 -0.13
C ILE A 22 1.05 -8.95 0.37
N ILE A 23 0.36 -8.10 -0.39
CA ILE A 23 -0.04 -6.76 0.04
C ILE A 23 -1.36 -6.89 0.81
N LEU A 24 -1.39 -6.29 2.00
CA LEU A 24 -2.59 -6.16 2.81
C LEU A 24 -2.96 -4.70 2.93
N MET A 25 -4.25 -4.41 2.76
CA MET A 25 -4.81 -3.07 2.95
C MET A 25 -5.88 -3.09 4.02
N GLY A 26 -5.95 -2.00 4.78
CA GLY A 26 -6.93 -1.84 5.83
C GLY A 26 -6.75 -0.56 6.62
N ARG A 27 -7.83 0.01 7.13
CA ARG A 27 -7.77 1.26 7.89
C ARG A 27 -6.88 1.11 9.13
N GLY A 28 -5.80 1.88 9.18
CA GLY A 28 -4.83 1.91 10.27
C GLY A 28 -3.92 0.69 10.34
N LEU A 29 -3.91 -0.19 9.33
CA LEU A 29 -3.20 -1.46 9.35
C LEU A 29 -1.68 -1.33 9.53
N GLY A 30 -1.08 -0.27 8.97
CA GLY A 30 0.32 0.11 9.11
C GLY A 30 0.56 1.22 10.14
N PHE A 31 -0.49 1.80 10.72
CA PHE A 31 -0.35 2.92 11.64
C PHE A 31 0.32 2.48 12.94
N LYS A 32 1.44 3.14 13.28
CA LYS A 32 2.31 2.79 14.42
C LYS A 32 2.83 1.34 14.40
N GLN A 33 2.79 0.68 13.26
CA GLN A 33 3.35 -0.66 13.09
C GLN A 33 4.80 -0.61 12.61
N GLN A 34 5.52 -1.71 12.82
CA GLN A 34 6.87 -1.92 12.34
C GLN A 34 6.99 -3.31 11.73
N SER A 35 8.05 -3.53 10.93
CA SER A 35 8.41 -4.87 10.50
C SER A 35 8.55 -5.79 11.71
N ARG A 36 8.11 -7.03 11.54
CA ARG A 36 8.01 -8.09 12.55
C ARG A 36 6.87 -8.00 13.55
N ASN A 37 6.05 -6.95 13.49
CA ASN A 37 4.83 -6.92 14.30
C ASN A 37 3.82 -7.95 13.77
N ASN A 38 3.03 -8.53 14.68
CA ASN A 38 1.87 -9.34 14.28
C ASN A 38 0.81 -8.45 13.63
N ILE A 39 0.19 -8.99 12.59
CA ILE A 39 -0.89 -8.31 11.87
C ILE A 39 -2.19 -8.58 12.60
N ASP A 40 -2.91 -7.51 12.95
CA ASP A 40 -4.30 -7.63 13.41
C ASP A 40 -5.18 -7.97 12.20
N GLU A 41 -5.62 -9.22 12.12
CA GLU A 41 -6.41 -9.70 11.00
C GLU A 41 -7.78 -9.03 10.89
N ASN A 42 -8.29 -8.43 11.98
CA ASN A 42 -9.56 -7.70 11.97
C ASN A 42 -9.49 -6.37 11.22
N LEU A 43 -8.28 -5.82 11.06
CA LEU A 43 -8.06 -4.58 10.32
C LEU A 43 -7.92 -4.82 8.82
N ILE A 44 -7.82 -6.07 8.36
CA ILE A 44 -7.59 -6.39 6.95
C ILE A 44 -8.90 -6.25 6.16
N GLU A 45 -8.94 -5.31 5.23
CA GLU A 45 -10.06 -5.10 4.31
C GLU A 45 -9.83 -5.78 2.95
N LYS A 46 -8.58 -5.77 2.47
CA LYS A 46 -8.20 -6.40 1.19
C LYS A 46 -6.84 -7.09 1.26
N ARG A 47 -6.69 -8.15 0.46
CA ARG A 47 -5.45 -8.94 0.30
C ARG A 47 -5.14 -9.08 -1.19
N PHE A 48 -3.89 -8.88 -1.57
CA PHE A 48 -3.41 -9.04 -2.95
C PHE A 48 -2.12 -9.86 -2.98
N SER A 49 -2.09 -10.91 -3.79
CA SER A 49 -0.87 -11.71 -3.99
C SER A 49 -0.04 -11.11 -5.14
N LEU A 50 1.28 -10.97 -4.97
CA LEU A 50 2.19 -10.59 -6.06
C LEU A 50 2.58 -11.78 -6.95
N SER A 51 2.39 -13.02 -6.49
CA SER A 51 2.72 -14.19 -7.29
C SER A 51 1.53 -14.62 -8.13
N SER A 52 1.69 -14.41 -9.44
CA SER A 52 0.92 -15.02 -10.52
C SER A 52 -0.46 -14.41 -10.75
N SER A 53 -0.62 -13.96 -12.00
CA SER A 53 -1.88 -13.84 -12.73
C SER A 53 -2.92 -14.83 -12.21
N ASP A 54 -3.95 -14.36 -11.53
CA ASP A 54 -5.29 -14.97 -11.57
C ASP A 54 -6.31 -14.08 -10.83
N ASN A 55 -7.36 -13.74 -11.57
CA ASN A 55 -8.71 -13.31 -11.13
C ASN A 55 -8.95 -11.81 -10.83
N GLU A 56 -9.08 -11.06 -11.92
CA GLU A 56 -10.07 -10.02 -12.31
C GLU A 56 -11.00 -9.26 -11.31
N GLU A 57 -10.92 -9.33 -9.98
CA GLU A 57 -11.99 -8.73 -9.14
C GLU A 57 -11.70 -7.41 -8.42
N SER A 58 -10.59 -6.71 -8.69
CA SER A 58 -10.63 -5.27 -8.47
C SER A 58 -9.64 -4.51 -9.34
N SER A 59 -10.12 -3.42 -9.94
CA SER A 59 -9.28 -2.40 -10.56
C SER A 59 -8.18 -1.91 -9.60
N VAL A 60 -8.37 -2.04 -8.29
CA VAL A 60 -7.36 -1.77 -7.25
C VAL A 60 -6.23 -2.81 -7.26
N SER A 61 -6.53 -4.11 -7.43
CA SER A 61 -5.51 -5.15 -7.59
C SER A 61 -4.67 -4.92 -8.84
N GLN A 62 -5.30 -4.55 -9.95
CA GLN A 62 -4.61 -4.27 -11.21
C GLN A 62 -3.82 -2.96 -11.15
N LEU A 63 -4.38 -1.91 -10.53
CA LEU A 63 -3.66 -0.66 -10.27
C LEU A 63 -2.46 -0.91 -9.36
N LEU A 64 -2.59 -1.70 -8.30
CA LEU A 64 -1.47 -1.99 -7.39
C LEU A 64 -0.48 -3.04 -7.93
N SER A 65 -0.91 -3.91 -8.86
CA SER A 65 0.00 -4.81 -9.57
C SER A 65 0.79 -4.08 -10.65
N ASN A 66 0.22 -3.02 -11.24
CA ASN A 66 0.85 -2.23 -12.31
C ASN A 66 1.63 -1.03 -11.76
N ILE A 67 1.16 -0.40 -10.68
CA ILE A 67 1.86 0.70 -10.01
C ILE A 67 2.93 0.09 -9.10
N SER A 68 4.20 0.30 -9.46
CA SER A 68 5.33 -0.04 -8.60
C SER A 68 5.13 0.51 -7.19
N LEU A 69 5.40 -0.32 -6.17
CA LEU A 69 5.46 0.09 -4.76
C LEU A 69 6.34 1.32 -4.52
N GLU A 70 7.30 1.57 -5.42
CA GLU A 70 8.12 2.76 -5.41
C GLU A 70 7.30 4.04 -5.65
N TYR A 71 6.39 4.05 -6.62
CA TYR A 71 5.54 5.22 -6.89
C TYR A 71 4.62 5.54 -5.72
N ILE A 72 4.09 4.51 -5.04
CA ILE A 72 3.29 4.69 -3.81
C ILE A 72 4.12 5.36 -2.71
N ARG A 73 5.37 4.95 -2.54
CA ARG A 73 6.28 5.56 -1.56
C ARG A 73 6.62 7.00 -1.93
N VAL A 74 6.84 7.29 -3.21
CA VAL A 74 7.14 8.66 -3.67
C VAL A 74 5.92 9.56 -3.49
N ALA A 75 4.73 9.12 -3.90
CA ALA A 75 3.48 9.84 -3.72
C ALA A 75 3.22 10.16 -2.24
N ASN A 76 3.40 9.18 -1.35
CA ASN A 76 3.26 9.36 0.09
C ASN A 76 4.24 10.42 0.64
N LYS A 77 5.50 10.40 0.20
CA LYS A 77 6.49 11.41 0.60
C LYS A 77 6.09 12.82 0.14
N ILE A 78 5.65 12.96 -1.11
CA ILE A 78 5.23 14.26 -1.66
C ILE A 78 4.03 14.80 -0.88
N LEU A 79 3.05 13.95 -0.61
CA LEU A 79 1.83 14.36 0.07
C LEU A 79 2.07 14.67 1.55
N ASN A 80 2.88 13.89 2.26
CA ASN A 80 3.27 14.22 3.64
C ASN A 80 3.99 15.56 3.72
N TYR A 81 4.88 15.85 2.76
CA TYR A 81 5.53 17.16 2.68
C TYR A 81 4.51 18.30 2.46
N ALA A 82 3.49 18.07 1.63
CA ALA A 82 2.41 19.03 1.44
C ALA A 82 1.54 19.20 2.69
N GLU A 83 1.23 18.13 3.43
CA GLU A 83 0.53 18.20 4.71
C GLU A 83 1.24 19.10 5.71
N GLU A 84 2.57 18.95 5.82
CA GLU A 84 3.40 19.77 6.71
C GLU A 84 3.39 21.26 6.30
N ILE A 85 3.50 21.56 5.01
CA ILE A 85 3.50 22.96 4.52
C ILE A 85 2.13 23.62 4.72
N PHE A 86 1.05 22.92 4.38
CA PHE A 86 -0.29 23.48 4.36
C PHE A 86 -1.06 23.24 5.67
N ASN A 87 -0.45 22.55 6.64
CA ASN A 87 -1.06 22.16 7.92
C ASN A 87 -2.44 21.51 7.72
N THR A 88 -2.50 20.53 6.84
CA THR A 88 -3.73 19.84 6.44
C THR A 88 -3.55 18.33 6.47
N ASN A 89 -4.66 17.58 6.51
CA ASN A 89 -4.64 16.13 6.36
C ASN A 89 -5.04 15.74 4.94
N ILE A 90 -4.27 14.83 4.36
CA ILE A 90 -4.44 14.22 3.06
C ILE A 90 -4.84 12.77 3.31
N SER A 91 -5.92 12.34 2.64
CA SER A 91 -6.38 10.97 2.71
C SER A 91 -5.49 10.03 1.91
N ASP A 92 -5.35 8.78 2.35
CA ASP A 92 -4.61 7.73 1.63
C ASP A 92 -5.12 7.49 0.19
N SER A 93 -6.38 7.80 -0.09
CA SER A 93 -6.90 7.78 -1.48
C SER A 93 -6.15 8.72 -2.42
N LYS A 94 -5.68 9.88 -1.94
CA LYS A 94 -4.87 10.81 -2.73
C LYS A 94 -3.48 10.25 -2.99
N ILE A 95 -2.94 9.43 -2.08
CA ILE A 95 -1.68 8.71 -2.30
C ILE A 95 -1.83 7.79 -3.50
N ILE A 96 -2.91 7.00 -3.57
CA ILE A 96 -3.17 6.12 -4.71
C ILE A 96 -3.31 6.93 -6.00
N SER A 97 -4.12 7.99 -6.02
CA SER A 97 -4.28 8.83 -7.21
C SER A 97 -2.96 9.46 -7.67
N LEU A 98 -2.15 10.00 -6.76
CA LEU A 98 -0.86 10.59 -7.13
C LEU A 98 0.13 9.51 -7.61
N SER A 99 0.08 8.31 -7.05
CA SER A 99 0.91 7.19 -7.49
C SER A 99 0.61 6.81 -8.94
N ASP A 100 -0.67 6.77 -9.29
CA ASP A 100 -1.13 6.49 -10.66
C ASP A 100 -0.74 7.61 -11.64
N HIS A 101 -0.84 8.88 -11.22
CA HIS A 101 -0.37 10.01 -12.01
C HIS A 101 1.14 9.99 -12.24
N ILE A 102 1.94 9.64 -11.22
CA ILE A 102 3.40 9.51 -11.36
C ILE A 102 3.73 8.37 -12.32
N HIS A 103 3.08 7.22 -12.18
CA HIS A 103 3.26 6.08 -13.07
C HIS A 103 2.95 6.46 -14.53
N SER A 104 1.76 7.02 -14.78
CA SER A 104 1.32 7.44 -16.11
C SER A 104 2.15 8.57 -16.74
N ALA A 105 2.92 9.31 -15.93
CA ALA A 105 3.77 10.39 -16.43
C ALA A 105 5.19 9.92 -16.78
N LEU A 106 5.63 8.79 -16.24
CA LEU A 106 6.97 8.24 -16.42
C LEU A 106 7.02 7.08 -17.43
N GLU A 107 5.92 6.34 -17.57
CA GLU A 107 5.74 5.21 -18.50
C GLU A 107 4.86 5.60 -19.70
#